data_AF-A0A3G8JUG0-F1
#
_entry.id   AF-A0A3G8JUG0-F1
#
_cell.length_a   1.000
_cell.length_b   1.000
_cell.length_c   1.000
_cell.angle_alpha   90.00
_cell.angle_beta   90.00
_cell.angle_gamma   90.00
#
_symmetry.space_group_name_H-M   'P 1'
#
loop_
_entity.id
_entity.type
_entity.pdbx_description
1 polymer ?
#
loop_
_entity_poly.entity_id
_entity_poly.type
_entity_poly.pdbx_seq_one_letter_code
_entity_poly.pdbx_strand_id
1 'polypeptide(L)'
;MFVDYNQNTRDHTMASAYSVRGNPRGTVSAPIRWSEIDDVGPDDFTIATMPARFADLGDLHAEIDDVAYRLDTLLEWADREDIEVEDEEPASRDTSGEDVVDLDAAEVTDTGR
;
A
#
# COMPACT_ATOMS: atom_id res chain seq x y z
N MET A 1 -7.62 -11.11 15.39
CA MET A 1 -6.71 -10.77 14.29
C MET A 1 -7.05 -11.68 13.13
N PHE A 2 -7.31 -11.13 11.94
CA PHE A 2 -7.59 -11.89 10.72
C PHE A 2 -6.45 -11.67 9.75
N VAL A 3 -5.96 -12.73 9.12
CA VAL A 3 -4.96 -12.66 8.04
C VAL A 3 -5.72 -12.77 6.74
N ASP A 4 -5.83 -11.65 6.03
CA ASP A 4 -6.63 -11.55 4.80
C ASP A 4 -5.80 -11.96 3.58
N TYR A 5 -5.83 -13.24 3.21
CA TYR A 5 -5.10 -13.77 2.06
C TYR A 5 -5.73 -13.36 0.71
N ASN A 6 -7.01 -12.98 0.71
CA ASN A 6 -7.73 -12.55 -0.50
C ASN A 6 -7.22 -11.21 -1.05
N GLN A 7 -6.42 -10.46 -0.28
CA GLN A 7 -5.75 -9.25 -0.78
C GLN A 7 -4.75 -9.52 -1.91
N ASN A 8 -4.33 -10.77 -2.12
CA ASN A 8 -3.47 -11.15 -3.25
C ASN A 8 -4.25 -11.44 -4.54
N THR A 9 -5.58 -11.44 -4.51
CA THR A 9 -6.42 -11.64 -5.69
C THR A 9 -6.44 -10.37 -6.55
N ARG A 10 -6.71 -10.52 -7.84
CA ARG A 10 -6.79 -9.43 -8.80
C ARG A 10 -7.84 -8.39 -8.39
N ASP A 11 -7.58 -7.13 -8.72
CA ASP A 11 -8.49 -5.98 -8.52
C ASP A 11 -8.83 -5.68 -7.04
N HIS A 12 -8.07 -6.24 -6.09
CA HIS A 12 -8.10 -5.81 -4.68
C HIS A 12 -7.32 -4.52 -4.44
N THR A 13 -7.92 -3.59 -3.69
CA THR A 13 -7.32 -2.29 -3.38
C THR A 13 -6.41 -2.37 -2.15
N MET A 14 -5.13 -2.03 -2.31
CA MET A 14 -4.18 -1.86 -1.22
C MET A 14 -3.68 -0.41 -1.15
N ALA A 15 -3.54 0.12 0.06
CA ALA A 15 -2.91 1.44 0.25
C ALA A 15 -1.41 1.34 -0.02
N SER A 16 -0.89 2.19 -0.91
CA SER A 16 0.55 2.24 -1.18
C SER A 16 1.34 2.77 0.01
N ALA A 17 2.63 2.41 0.10
CA ALA A 17 3.54 3.00 1.06
C ALA A 17 3.54 4.53 0.92
N TYR A 18 3.61 5.22 2.06
CA TYR A 18 3.55 6.68 2.18
C TYR A 18 2.25 7.35 1.72
N SER A 19 1.21 6.59 1.31
CA SER A 19 -0.09 7.16 0.98
C SER A 19 -0.81 7.71 2.21
N VAL A 20 -1.47 8.86 2.03
CA VAL A 20 -2.37 9.44 3.04
C VAL A 20 -3.71 8.70 3.00
N ARG A 21 -4.29 8.43 4.17
CA ARG A 21 -5.62 7.84 4.32
C ARG A 21 -6.66 8.94 4.46
N GLY A 22 -7.78 8.79 3.76
CA GLY A 22 -8.93 9.70 3.79
C GLY A 22 -9.73 9.64 5.10
N ASN A 23 -9.08 9.94 6.23
CA ASN A 23 -9.72 10.05 7.53
C ASN A 23 -9.43 11.43 8.15
N PRO A 24 -10.20 11.88 9.17
CA PRO A 24 -10.04 13.22 9.76
C PRO A 24 -8.66 13.50 10.38
N ARG A 25 -7.88 12.46 10.63
CA ARG A 25 -6.55 12.54 11.23
C ARG A 25 -5.44 12.63 10.18
N GLY A 26 -5.75 12.36 8.91
CA GLY A 26 -4.78 12.35 7.81
C GLY A 26 -3.64 11.37 8.07
N THR A 27 -3.93 10.17 8.59
CA THR A 27 -2.89 9.16 8.88
C THR A 27 -2.20 8.70 7.59
N VAL A 28 -0.95 8.28 7.69
CA VAL A 28 -0.13 7.81 6.56
C VAL A 28 0.14 6.32 6.69
N SER A 29 0.12 5.59 5.56
CA SER A 29 0.61 4.21 5.47
C SER A 29 2.14 4.21 5.54
N ALA A 30 2.69 4.40 6.74
CA ALA A 30 4.10 4.66 6.96
C ALA A 30 4.92 3.36 7.09
N PRO A 31 5.96 3.15 6.27
CA PRO A 31 6.98 2.15 6.54
C PRO A 31 7.68 2.40 7.88
N ILE A 32 7.97 1.32 8.59
CA ILE A 32 8.68 1.33 9.88
C ILE A 32 9.79 0.28 9.89
N ARG A 33 10.76 0.45 10.78
CA ARG A 33 11.76 -0.58 11.06
C ARG A 33 11.15 -1.67 11.92
N TRP A 34 11.64 -2.90 11.78
CA TRP A 34 11.26 -4.03 12.64
C TRP A 34 11.43 -3.73 14.13
N SER A 35 12.45 -2.95 14.50
CA SER A 35 12.72 -2.56 15.89
C SER A 35 11.70 -1.59 16.49
N GLU A 36 10.84 -0.98 15.68
CA GLU A 36 9.86 0.02 16.14
C GLU A 36 8.48 -0.60 16.45
N ILE A 37 8.26 -1.88 16.10
CA ILE A 37 6.93 -2.51 16.10
C ILE A 37 6.22 -2.42 17.47
N ASP A 38 6.95 -2.64 18.55
CA ASP A 38 6.36 -2.67 19.90
C ASP A 38 6.08 -1.26 20.46
N ASP A 39 6.64 -0.22 19.84
CA ASP A 39 6.67 1.15 20.38
C ASP A 39 5.75 2.13 19.65
N VAL A 40 5.32 1.81 18.43
CA VAL A 40 4.59 2.75 17.56
C VAL A 40 3.13 2.37 17.34
N GLY A 41 2.28 3.38 17.21
CA GLY A 41 0.90 3.24 16.79
C GLY A 41 0.64 3.90 15.42
N PRO A 42 -0.43 3.51 14.70
CA PRO A 42 -0.80 4.14 13.43
C PRO A 42 -0.99 5.66 13.51
N ASP A 43 -1.34 6.13 14.70
CA ASP A 43 -1.66 7.52 15.02
C ASP A 43 -0.43 8.44 15.10
N ASP A 44 0.76 7.86 15.22
CA ASP A 44 2.02 8.59 15.23
C ASP A 44 2.41 9.08 13.81
N PHE A 45 1.81 8.47 12.79
CA PHE A 45 2.11 8.73 11.39
C PHE A 45 0.97 9.46 10.70
N THR A 46 1.16 10.75 10.47
CA THR A 46 0.19 11.64 9.84
C THR A 46 0.86 12.49 8.77
N ILE A 47 0.07 13.13 7.91
CA ILE A 47 0.57 14.09 6.94
C ILE A 47 1.44 15.20 7.57
N ALA A 48 1.20 15.53 8.85
CA ALA A 48 1.98 16.52 9.59
C ALA A 48 3.31 15.98 10.15
N THR A 49 3.37 14.69 10.52
CA THR A 49 4.56 14.10 11.17
C THR A 49 5.49 13.41 10.17
N MET A 50 4.95 12.91 9.06
CA MET A 50 5.70 12.10 8.10
C MET A 50 6.87 12.83 7.40
N PRO A 51 6.77 14.12 7.02
CA PRO A 51 7.87 14.82 6.36
C PRO A 51 9.16 14.87 7.21
N ALA A 52 9.04 15.14 8.51
CA ALA A 52 10.19 15.18 9.42
C ALA A 52 10.83 13.79 9.55
N ARG A 53 10.01 12.75 9.74
CA ARG A 53 10.50 11.38 9.83
C ARG A 53 11.18 10.92 8.54
N PHE A 54 10.65 11.26 7.37
CA PHE A 54 11.30 10.93 6.09
C PHE A 54 12.64 11.67 5.93
N ALA A 55 12.74 12.92 6.37
CA ALA A 55 14.01 13.65 6.36
C ALA A 55 15.06 13.01 7.29
N ASP A 56 14.63 12.47 8.44
CA ASP A 56 15.52 11.86 9.43
C ASP A 56 15.97 10.44 9.03
N LEU A 57 15.08 9.65 8.43
CA LEU A 57 15.32 8.22 8.17
C LEU A 57 15.56 7.87 6.71
N GLY A 58 15.14 8.73 5.77
CA GLY A 58 15.05 8.41 4.35
C GLY A 58 13.91 7.45 4.01
N ASP A 59 14.00 6.87 2.82
CA ASP A 59 13.09 5.81 2.37
C ASP A 59 13.55 4.46 2.94
N LEU A 60 12.69 3.86 3.78
CA LEU A 60 12.98 2.56 4.39
C LEU A 60 12.78 1.39 3.43
N HIS A 61 12.13 1.62 2.28
CA HIS A 61 11.95 0.64 1.22
C HIS A 61 12.91 0.87 0.04
N ALA A 62 13.93 1.74 0.18
CA ALA A 62 14.84 2.07 -0.92
C ALA A 62 15.49 0.85 -1.61
N GLU A 63 15.71 -0.23 -0.86
CA GLU A 63 16.37 -1.46 -1.32
C GLU A 63 15.36 -2.61 -1.59
N ILE A 64 14.04 -2.35 -1.53
CA ILE A 64 13.02 -3.41 -1.60
C ILE A 64 13.07 -4.19 -2.92
N ASP A 65 13.47 -3.53 -4.00
CA ASP A 65 13.53 -4.10 -5.34
C ASP A 65 14.91 -4.73 -5.67
N ASP A 66 15.89 -4.63 -4.77
CA ASP A 66 17.26 -5.08 -5.04
C ASP A 66 17.39 -6.61 -5.04
N VAL A 67 16.51 -7.30 -4.32
CA VAL A 67 16.55 -8.76 -4.17
C VAL A 67 15.19 -9.37 -4.47
N ALA A 68 15.12 -10.15 -5.55
CA ALA A 68 13.96 -10.99 -5.83
C ALA A 68 14.05 -12.32 -5.05
N TYR A 69 13.03 -12.62 -4.25
CA TYR A 69 12.94 -13.86 -3.48
C TYR A 69 12.09 -14.92 -4.20
N ARG A 70 12.38 -16.18 -3.89
CA ARG A 70 11.67 -17.34 -4.43
C ARG A 70 10.52 -17.76 -3.50
N LEU A 71 9.44 -18.29 -4.10
CA LEU A 71 8.26 -18.77 -3.36
C LEU A 71 8.28 -20.28 -3.10
N ASP A 72 9.33 -21.01 -3.51
CA ASP A 72 9.37 -22.49 -3.51
C ASP A 72 9.02 -23.07 -2.12
N THR A 73 9.60 -22.53 -1.05
CA THR A 73 9.30 -22.96 0.33
C THR A 73 7.84 -22.74 0.74
N LEU A 74 7.21 -21.64 0.29
CA LEU A 74 5.81 -21.36 0.61
C LEU A 74 4.88 -22.31 -0.14
N LEU A 75 5.24 -22.69 -1.38
CA LEU A 75 4.50 -23.67 -2.18
C LEU A 75 4.61 -25.08 -1.59
N GLU A 76 5.80 -25.50 -1.17
CA GLU A 76 6.00 -26.79 -0.47
C GLU A 76 5.16 -26.90 0.81
N TRP A 77 5.00 -25.79 1.54
CA TRP A 77 4.12 -25.75 2.70
C TRP A 77 2.66 -25.86 2.30
N ALA A 78 2.21 -25.15 1.27
CA ALA A 78 0.83 -25.25 0.77
C ALA A 78 0.48 -26.67 0.34
N ASP A 79 1.37 -27.36 -0.39
CA ASP A 79 1.18 -28.76 -0.82
C ASP A 79 1.08 -29.71 0.37
N ARG A 80 1.87 -29.50 1.42
CA ARG A 80 1.81 -30.34 2.64
C ARG A 80 0.49 -30.18 3.37
N GLU A 81 -0.07 -28.98 3.39
CA GLU A 81 -1.32 -28.66 4.07
C GLU A 81 -2.56 -28.89 3.18
N ASP A 82 -2.37 -29.40 1.94
CA ASP A 82 -3.44 -29.72 0.97
C ASP A 82 -4.40 -28.51 0.74
N ILE A 83 -3.81 -27.32 0.59
CA ILE A 83 -4.59 -26.09 0.39
C ILE A 83 -5.17 -26.10 -1.03
N GLU A 84 -6.50 -26.26 -1.14
CA GLU A 84 -7.22 -26.10 -2.39
C GLU A 84 -7.22 -24.63 -2.83
N VAL A 85 -6.81 -24.37 -4.07
CA VAL A 85 -6.85 -23.03 -4.67
C VAL A 85 -8.17 -22.89 -5.42
N GLU A 86 -9.01 -21.93 -5.01
CA GLU A 86 -10.22 -21.59 -5.75
C GLU A 86 -9.83 -20.77 -7.00
N ASP A 87 -9.97 -21.38 -8.19
CA ASP A 87 -9.76 -20.69 -9.47
C ASP A 87 -10.93 -19.72 -9.73
N GLU A 88 -10.83 -18.47 -9.29
CA GLU A 88 -11.71 -17.42 -9.77
C GLU A 88 -11.34 -17.04 -11.22
N GLU A 89 -12.25 -17.31 -12.16
CA GLU A 89 -12.10 -16.91 -13.57
C GLU A 89 -11.97 -15.37 -13.61
N PRO A 90 -10.90 -14.80 -14.21
CA PRO A 90 -10.71 -13.36 -14.18
C PRO A 90 -11.86 -12.67 -14.93
N ALA A 91 -12.56 -11.75 -14.27
CA ALA A 91 -13.60 -10.95 -14.89
C ALA A 91 -13.06 -10.35 -16.20
N SER A 92 -13.74 -10.61 -17.31
CA SER A 92 -13.36 -10.10 -18.63
C SER A 92 -13.33 -8.58 -18.59
N ARG A 93 -12.15 -7.96 -18.77
CA ARG A 93 -12.03 -6.50 -18.83
C ARG A 93 -12.70 -5.99 -20.11
N ASP A 94 -13.75 -5.20 -19.94
CA ASP A 94 -14.24 -4.31 -20.98
C ASP A 94 -13.29 -3.11 -21.06
N THR A 95 -12.47 -3.06 -22.10
CA THR A 95 -11.45 -2.02 -22.32
C THR A 95 -12.03 -0.76 -22.99
N SER A 96 -13.34 -0.53 -22.92
CA SER A 96 -13.99 0.58 -23.63
C SER A 96 -14.06 1.92 -22.88
N GLY A 97 -13.57 2.01 -21.63
CA GLY A 97 -13.58 3.23 -20.83
C GLY A 97 -12.19 3.67 -20.39
N GLU A 98 -11.50 4.46 -21.22
CA GLU A 98 -10.32 5.23 -20.79
C GLU A 98 -10.78 6.42 -19.94
N ASP A 99 -10.97 6.22 -18.63
CA ASP A 99 -11.06 7.34 -17.68
C ASP A 99 -9.64 7.85 -17.37
N VAL A 100 -9.11 8.67 -18.28
CA VAL A 100 -7.96 9.52 -17.99
C VAL A 100 -8.43 10.61 -17.02
N VAL A 101 -8.04 10.49 -15.76
CA VAL A 101 -8.11 11.60 -14.81
C VAL A 101 -7.11 12.67 -15.24
N ASP A 102 -7.62 13.71 -15.90
CA ASP A 102 -6.88 14.92 -16.23
C ASP A 102 -6.55 15.70 -14.93
N LEU A 103 -5.27 15.77 -14.60
CA LEU A 103 -4.74 16.43 -13.40
C LEU A 103 -4.48 17.94 -13.59
N ASP A 104 -4.81 18.54 -14.74
CA ASP A 104 -4.50 19.94 -15.05
C ASP A 104 -5.59 20.96 -14.65
N ALA A 105 -6.67 20.57 -13.98
CA ALA A 105 -7.71 21.51 -13.53
C ALA A 105 -7.47 22.05 -12.10
N ALA A 106 -6.35 22.74 -11.89
CA ALA A 106 -6.17 23.60 -10.71
C ALA A 106 -5.77 25.02 -11.15
N GLU A 107 -6.70 25.74 -11.79
CA GLU A 107 -6.57 27.19 -11.91
C GLU A 107 -6.80 27.84 -10.54
N VAL A 108 -5.69 28.31 -9.96
CA VAL A 108 -5.66 29.24 -8.82
C VAL A 108 -6.36 30.53 -9.22
N THR A 109 -7.49 30.85 -8.60
CA THR A 109 -8.02 32.22 -8.59
C THR A 109 -7.78 32.84 -7.22
N ASP A 110 -6.71 33.63 -7.17
CA ASP A 110 -6.46 34.66 -6.17
C ASP A 110 -7.45 35.82 -6.41
N THR A 111 -8.18 36.23 -5.38
CA THR A 111 -8.72 37.60 -5.31
C THR A 111 -8.67 38.06 -3.86
N GLY A 112 -7.69 38.92 -3.63
CA GLY A 112 -7.41 39.59 -2.37
C GLY A 112 -8.51 40.55 -1.91
N ARG A 113 -8.32 41.01 -0.68
CA ARG A 113 -9.10 42.03 0.00
C ARG A 113 -8.29 43.32 0.09
#